data_AF-A0A9D9DDD0-F1
#
_entry.id   AF-A0A9D9DDD0-F1
#
_cell.length_a   1.000
_cell.length_b   1.000
_cell.length_c   1.000
_cell.angle_alpha   90.00
_cell.angle_beta   90.00
_cell.angle_gamma   90.00
#
_symmetry.space_group_name_H-M   'P 1'
#
loop_
_entity.id
_entity.type
_entity.pdbx_description
1 polymer ?
#
loop_
_entity_poly.entity_id
_entity_poly.type
_entity_poly.pdbx_seq_one_letter_code
_entity_poly.pdbx_strand_id
1 'polypeptide(L)'
;MSRQIQIRRGTAAEHENFTGAIGEITMDTTNKTLRVHDGETAGGTALAKSSQLPPASADYVIETQLPTAQNNYTWYRKYKSGWVEMGGELKTTGEHITLVFPISFIDTHYTFTVGVINLSGSAEFNHNTSASVFGETLSKTKTSISIANLGQTWYACGVSE
;
A
#
# COMPACT_ATOMS: atom_id res chain seq x y z
N MET A 1 40.20 34.16 -6.54
CA MET A 1 40.60 32.75 -6.36
C MET A 1 39.40 31.96 -5.86
N SER A 2 39.08 30.82 -6.46
CA SER A 2 38.08 29.89 -5.90
C SER A 2 38.77 28.95 -4.90
N ARG A 3 38.08 28.61 -3.80
CA ARG A 3 38.53 27.60 -2.83
C ARG A 3 37.93 26.26 -3.23
N GLN A 4 38.77 25.22 -3.35
CA GLN A 4 38.31 23.84 -3.55
C GLN A 4 38.34 23.10 -2.22
N ILE A 5 37.23 22.45 -1.86
CA ILE A 5 37.13 21.58 -0.70
C ILE A 5 36.98 20.15 -1.21
N GLN A 6 37.80 19.23 -0.70
CA GLN A 6 37.61 17.80 -0.85
C GLN A 6 37.29 17.22 0.52
N ILE A 7 36.23 16.41 0.60
CA ILE A 7 35.88 15.67 1.81
C ILE A 7 36.57 14.29 1.78
N ARG A 8 36.65 13.65 2.96
CA ARG A 8 37.15 12.27 3.09
C ARG A 8 36.34 11.36 2.16
N ARG A 9 37.02 10.47 1.45
CA ARG A 9 36.41 9.64 0.40
C ARG A 9 37.02 8.25 0.38
N GLY A 10 36.25 7.27 -0.06
CA GLY A 10 36.64 5.87 -0.17
C GLY A 10 35.60 5.08 -0.97
N THR A 11 35.95 3.86 -1.33
CA THR A 11 35.07 2.88 -1.98
C THR A 11 33.98 2.39 -1.01
N ALA A 12 32.94 1.76 -1.54
CA ALA A 12 31.89 1.18 -0.71
C ALA A 12 32.45 0.19 0.34
N ALA A 13 33.40 -0.66 -0.05
CA ALA A 13 34.03 -1.64 0.83
C ALA A 13 34.91 -0.99 1.92
N GLU A 14 35.61 0.10 1.60
CA GLU A 14 36.36 0.86 2.62
C GLU A 14 35.41 1.53 3.64
N HIS A 15 34.21 1.95 3.19
CA HIS A 15 33.22 2.52 4.10
C HIS A 15 32.59 1.47 5.03
N GLU A 16 32.43 0.21 4.63
CA GLU A 16 31.75 -0.83 5.43
C GLU A 16 32.26 -0.94 6.87
N ASN A 17 33.56 -0.75 7.09
CA ASN A 17 34.19 -0.84 8.42
C ASN A 17 34.59 0.53 9.00
N PHE A 18 34.25 1.63 8.32
CA PHE A 18 34.59 2.98 8.75
C PHE A 18 33.43 3.60 9.53
N THR A 19 33.67 3.97 10.79
CA THR A 19 32.75 4.78 11.60
C THR A 19 33.28 6.22 11.64
N GLY A 20 32.57 7.15 11.01
CA GLY A 20 32.91 8.57 11.06
C GLY A 20 32.46 9.24 12.35
N ALA A 21 33.02 10.42 12.63
CA ALA A 21 32.63 11.21 13.79
C ALA A 21 31.19 11.74 13.67
N ILE A 22 30.57 12.14 14.79
CA ILE A 22 29.24 12.77 14.81
C ILE A 22 29.24 13.98 13.86
N GLY A 23 28.35 13.95 12.87
CA GLY A 23 28.20 15.02 11.88
C GLY A 23 29.25 15.01 10.77
N GLU A 24 30.12 14.00 10.69
CA GLU A 24 31.04 13.83 9.57
C GLU A 24 30.28 13.46 8.29
N ILE A 25 30.70 14.03 7.17
CA ILE A 25 30.23 13.69 5.83
C ILE A 25 31.40 13.11 5.03
N THR A 26 31.21 11.93 4.45
CA THR A 26 32.20 11.30 3.57
C THR A 26 31.61 11.00 2.20
N MET A 27 32.48 10.81 1.20
CA MET A 27 32.11 10.45 -0.16
C MET A 27 32.35 8.96 -0.42
N ASP A 28 31.33 8.25 -0.84
CA ASP A 28 31.42 6.90 -1.40
C ASP A 28 31.69 7.01 -2.91
N THR A 29 32.91 6.67 -3.33
CA THR A 29 33.36 6.80 -4.71
C THR A 29 32.83 5.69 -5.61
N THR A 30 32.46 4.53 -5.05
CA THR A 30 31.86 3.41 -5.78
C THR A 30 30.41 3.74 -6.14
N ASN A 31 29.62 4.11 -5.14
CA ASN A 31 28.19 4.40 -5.31
C ASN A 31 27.93 5.83 -5.80
N LYS A 32 28.95 6.68 -5.78
CA LYS A 32 28.91 8.10 -6.15
C LYS A 32 27.85 8.86 -5.35
N THR A 33 27.87 8.68 -4.03
CA THR A 33 26.95 9.33 -3.09
C THR A 33 27.67 9.75 -1.81
N LEU A 34 27.01 10.59 -1.01
CA LEU A 34 27.49 11.00 0.30
C LEU A 34 27.00 10.04 1.38
N ARG A 35 27.78 9.92 2.46
CA ARG A 35 27.41 9.21 3.69
C ARG A 35 27.49 10.18 4.87
N VAL A 36 26.48 10.17 5.73
CA VAL A 36 26.46 10.92 7.00
C VAL A 36 26.76 9.98 8.15
N HIS A 37 27.52 10.47 9.14
CA HIS A 37 27.99 9.67 10.26
C HIS A 37 27.49 10.21 11.60
N ASP A 38 27.21 9.30 12.52
CA ASP A 38 26.65 9.55 13.85
C ASP A 38 27.64 9.20 14.98
N GLY A 39 28.90 8.88 14.67
CA GLY A 39 29.90 8.49 15.67
C GLY A 39 29.88 7.01 16.07
N GLU A 40 28.87 6.24 15.67
CA GLU A 40 28.62 4.89 16.19
C GLU A 40 28.43 3.85 15.07
N THR A 41 27.68 4.20 14.02
CA THR A 41 27.30 3.30 12.94
C THR A 41 28.44 3.13 11.93
N ALA A 42 29.05 1.94 11.90
CA ALA A 42 29.99 1.58 10.84
C ALA A 42 29.32 1.67 9.46
N GLY A 43 29.99 2.28 8.49
CA GLY A 43 29.43 2.58 7.17
C GLY A 43 28.61 3.87 7.09
N GLY A 44 28.16 4.41 8.23
CA GLY A 44 27.24 5.55 8.27
C GLY A 44 25.96 5.32 7.47
N THR A 45 25.21 6.40 7.21
CA THR A 45 23.99 6.38 6.39
C THR A 45 24.24 6.98 5.02
N ALA A 46 24.10 6.19 3.96
CA ALA A 46 24.23 6.68 2.59
C ALA A 46 22.99 7.48 2.15
N LEU A 47 23.21 8.61 1.48
CA LEU A 47 22.15 9.42 0.90
C LEU A 47 21.63 8.78 -0.39
N ALA A 48 20.31 8.86 -0.59
CA ALA A 48 19.68 8.47 -1.84
C ALA A 48 20.04 9.44 -2.97
N LYS A 49 20.37 8.89 -4.14
CA LYS A 49 20.53 9.64 -5.40
C LYS A 49 19.16 9.88 -6.03
N SER A 50 19.06 10.94 -6.83
CA SER A 50 17.85 11.20 -7.62
C SER A 50 17.43 10.02 -8.51
N SER A 51 18.40 9.28 -9.06
CA SER A 51 18.14 8.08 -9.87
C SER A 51 17.57 6.89 -9.09
N GLN A 52 17.59 6.94 -7.76
CA GLN A 52 17.03 5.91 -6.88
C GLN A 52 15.64 6.27 -6.38
N LEU A 53 15.18 7.50 -6.62
CA LEU A 53 13.81 7.89 -6.32
C LEU A 53 12.87 7.26 -7.35
N PRO A 54 11.65 6.85 -6.94
CA PRO A 54 10.57 6.60 -7.88
C PRO A 54 10.38 7.81 -8.82
N PRO A 55 9.83 7.61 -10.02
CA PRO A 55 9.51 8.76 -10.89
C PRO A 55 8.65 9.77 -10.13
N ALA A 56 8.74 11.06 -10.45
CA ALA A 56 7.93 12.09 -9.79
C ALA A 56 6.41 11.85 -9.92
N SER A 57 6.01 11.06 -10.91
CA SER A 57 4.65 10.57 -11.15
C SER A 57 4.29 9.29 -10.40
N ALA A 58 5.19 8.74 -9.59
CA ALA A 58 4.91 7.56 -8.79
C ALA A 58 3.80 7.88 -7.79
N ASP A 59 2.79 7.03 -7.79
CA ASP A 59 1.73 7.09 -6.82
C ASP A 59 2.15 6.36 -5.55
N TYR A 60 1.76 6.87 -4.40
CA TYR A 60 2.09 6.28 -3.10
C TYR A 60 0.94 6.45 -2.14
N VAL A 61 0.89 5.55 -1.15
CA VAL A 61 -0.15 5.55 -0.12
C VAL A 61 0.06 6.74 0.82
N ILE A 62 -0.96 7.60 0.92
CA ILE A 62 -0.99 8.79 1.79
C ILE A 62 -1.79 8.56 3.07
N GLU A 63 -2.67 7.57 3.08
CA GLU A 63 -3.53 7.25 4.22
C GLU A 63 -3.85 5.76 4.23
N THR A 64 -3.95 5.16 5.41
CA THR A 64 -4.27 3.74 5.57
C THR A 64 -5.12 3.54 6.81
N GLN A 65 -6.12 2.67 6.69
CA GLN A 65 -6.87 2.14 7.83
C GLN A 65 -6.64 0.63 7.91
N LEU A 66 -6.24 0.16 9.09
CA LEU A 66 -6.13 -1.26 9.40
C LEU A 66 -7.49 -1.83 9.87
N PRO A 67 -7.78 -3.11 9.63
CA PRO A 67 -9.03 -3.73 10.08
C PRO A 67 -9.04 -3.89 11.60
N THR A 68 -10.10 -3.39 12.25
CA THR A 68 -10.31 -3.45 13.70
C THR A 68 -11.76 -3.79 14.01
N ALA A 69 -12.06 -4.26 15.22
CA ALA A 69 -13.45 -4.54 15.60
C ALA A 69 -14.36 -3.30 15.51
N GLN A 70 -13.81 -2.11 15.80
CA GLN A 70 -14.50 -0.82 15.80
C GLN A 70 -14.91 -0.38 14.39
N ASN A 71 -14.09 -0.67 13.38
CA ASN A 71 -14.39 -0.35 11.97
C ASN A 71 -14.99 -1.55 11.22
N ASN A 72 -15.53 -2.53 11.94
CA ASN A 72 -16.11 -3.74 11.38
C ASN A 72 -15.16 -4.53 10.48
N TYR A 73 -13.86 -4.54 10.81
CA TYR A 73 -12.81 -5.23 10.08
C TYR A 73 -12.67 -4.74 8.62
N THR A 74 -12.91 -3.45 8.40
CA THR A 74 -12.67 -2.81 7.10
C THR A 74 -11.28 -2.20 7.04
N TRP A 75 -10.65 -2.28 5.88
CA TRP A 75 -9.35 -1.70 5.58
C TRP A 75 -9.43 -0.84 4.34
N TYR A 76 -8.55 0.16 4.24
CA TYR A 76 -8.32 0.87 2.98
C TYR A 76 -6.89 1.39 2.86
N ARG A 77 -6.48 1.68 1.63
CA ARG A 77 -5.29 2.46 1.27
C ARG A 77 -5.71 3.56 0.31
N LYS A 78 -5.49 4.82 0.69
CA LYS A 78 -5.68 5.98 -0.19
C LYS A 78 -4.33 6.39 -0.75
N TYR A 79 -4.28 6.61 -2.05
CA TYR A 79 -3.09 6.98 -2.78
C TYR A 79 -3.11 8.47 -3.12
N LYS A 80 -1.94 9.06 -3.36
CA LYS A 80 -1.78 10.48 -3.70
C LYS A 80 -2.60 10.87 -4.94
N SER A 81 -2.77 9.96 -5.89
CA SER A 81 -3.60 10.17 -7.08
C SER A 81 -5.10 10.34 -6.79
N GLY A 82 -5.54 10.06 -5.56
CA GLY A 82 -6.96 9.95 -5.21
C GLY A 82 -7.50 8.52 -5.38
N TRP A 83 -6.73 7.60 -5.99
CA TRP A 83 -7.09 6.20 -6.04
C TRP A 83 -7.21 5.62 -4.62
N VAL A 84 -8.21 4.78 -4.40
CA VAL A 84 -8.40 4.07 -3.15
C VAL A 84 -8.66 2.60 -3.44
N GLU A 85 -8.08 1.75 -2.60
CA GLU A 85 -8.41 0.33 -2.51
C GLU A 85 -8.91 0.06 -1.11
N MET A 86 -9.99 -0.71 -1.00
CA MET A 86 -10.62 -0.99 0.28
C MET A 86 -11.23 -2.38 0.29
N GLY A 87 -11.44 -2.90 1.48
CA GLY A 87 -12.07 -4.20 1.63
C GLY A 87 -12.35 -4.53 3.08
N GLY A 88 -12.80 -5.76 3.30
CA GLY A 88 -13.07 -6.25 4.64
C GLY A 88 -13.88 -7.54 4.60
N GLU A 89 -14.38 -7.91 5.76
CA GLU A 89 -15.25 -9.07 5.93
C GLU A 89 -16.71 -8.68 5.85
N LEU A 90 -17.53 -9.50 5.19
CA LEU A 90 -18.98 -9.39 5.25
C LEU A 90 -19.48 -10.24 6.42
N LYS A 91 -20.12 -9.58 7.40
CA LYS A 91 -20.79 -10.26 8.51
C LYS A 91 -22.18 -10.67 8.05
N THR A 92 -22.41 -11.96 7.85
CA THR A 92 -23.72 -12.51 7.46
C THR A 92 -24.65 -12.58 8.68
N THR A 93 -25.17 -11.44 9.12
CA THR A 93 -26.30 -11.38 10.06
C THR A 93 -27.55 -10.93 9.32
N GLY A 94 -28.35 -11.87 8.83
CA GLY A 94 -29.65 -11.61 8.18
C GLY A 94 -29.69 -11.84 6.66
N GLU A 95 -30.87 -11.64 6.06
CA GLU A 95 -31.15 -11.91 4.64
C GLU A 95 -30.61 -10.82 3.68
N HIS A 96 -30.41 -9.60 4.17
CA HIS A 96 -29.85 -8.48 3.39
C HIS A 96 -28.66 -7.86 4.12
N ILE A 97 -27.50 -7.82 3.45
CA ILE A 97 -26.30 -7.16 3.97
C ILE A 97 -26.18 -5.79 3.30
N THR A 98 -26.07 -4.73 4.12
CA THR A 98 -25.72 -3.39 3.63
C THR A 98 -24.25 -3.16 3.92
N LEU A 99 -23.46 -2.97 2.87
CA LEU A 99 -22.06 -2.58 2.98
C LEU A 99 -21.94 -1.06 2.85
N VAL A 100 -21.26 -0.44 3.81
CA VAL A 100 -20.90 0.98 3.76
C VAL A 100 -19.41 1.06 3.48
N PHE A 101 -19.02 1.73 2.40
CA PHE A 101 -17.61 1.95 2.09
C PHE A 101 -17.00 2.92 3.12
N PRO A 102 -15.80 2.64 3.65
CA PRO A 102 -15.12 3.54 4.57
C PRO A 102 -14.67 4.85 3.91
N ILE A 103 -14.53 4.86 2.57
CA ILE A 103 -14.24 6.03 1.76
C ILE A 103 -15.23 6.08 0.60
N SER A 104 -15.83 7.24 0.34
CA SER A 104 -16.72 7.44 -0.80
C SER A 104 -15.92 7.59 -2.10
N PHE A 105 -16.45 7.01 -3.18
CA PHE A 105 -15.95 7.28 -4.53
C PHE A 105 -16.53 8.58 -5.08
N ILE A 106 -15.75 9.29 -5.89
CA ILE A 106 -16.16 10.55 -6.52
C ILE A 106 -17.27 10.36 -7.56
N ASP A 107 -17.35 9.17 -8.15
CA ASP A 107 -18.34 8.80 -9.15
C ASP A 107 -18.67 7.29 -9.11
N THR A 108 -19.37 6.81 -10.14
CA THR A 108 -19.76 5.40 -10.29
C THR A 108 -18.73 4.55 -11.05
N HIS A 109 -17.56 5.09 -11.42
CA HIS A 109 -16.48 4.36 -12.07
C HIS A 109 -15.57 3.68 -11.04
N TYR A 110 -16.16 2.82 -10.22
CA TYR A 110 -15.44 1.97 -9.28
C TYR A 110 -15.65 0.49 -9.62
N THR A 111 -14.73 -0.35 -9.17
CA THR A 111 -14.89 -1.80 -9.19
C THR A 111 -15.27 -2.27 -7.80
N PHE A 112 -16.23 -3.19 -7.71
CA PHE A 112 -16.61 -3.85 -6.47
C PHE A 112 -16.75 -5.35 -6.70
N THR A 113 -16.15 -6.12 -5.80
CA THR A 113 -16.14 -7.59 -5.87
C THR A 113 -16.47 -8.15 -4.50
N VAL A 114 -17.25 -9.23 -4.49
CA VAL A 114 -17.48 -10.05 -3.31
C VAL A 114 -16.89 -11.43 -3.57
N GLY A 115 -15.99 -11.86 -2.69
CA GLY A 115 -15.48 -13.22 -2.65
C GLY A 115 -16.36 -14.08 -1.75
N VAL A 116 -16.85 -15.20 -2.29
CA VAL A 116 -17.67 -16.17 -1.57
C VAL A 116 -16.90 -17.50 -1.51
N ILE A 117 -16.73 -18.06 -0.31
CA ILE A 117 -16.15 -19.38 -0.11
C ILE A 117 -17.27 -20.35 0.26
N ASN A 118 -17.58 -21.32 -0.61
CA ASN A 118 -18.49 -22.41 -0.26
C ASN A 118 -17.70 -23.54 0.38
N LEU A 119 -17.87 -23.76 1.69
CA LEU A 119 -17.31 -24.90 2.42
C LEU A 119 -18.31 -26.07 2.38
N SER A 120 -18.25 -26.91 1.35
CA SER A 120 -18.83 -28.26 1.44
C SER A 120 -17.73 -29.24 1.85
N GLY A 121 -17.98 -30.02 2.90
CA GLY A 121 -17.04 -31.00 3.41
C GLY A 121 -16.50 -31.95 2.34
N SER A 122 -15.26 -32.39 2.58
CA SER A 122 -14.39 -33.27 1.79
C SER A 122 -13.57 -32.57 0.69
N ALA A 123 -12.27 -32.54 0.97
CA ALA A 123 -11.10 -32.47 0.11
C ALA A 123 -11.21 -31.72 -1.23
N GLU A 124 -10.35 -30.70 -1.34
CA GLU A 124 -9.75 -30.27 -2.60
C GLU A 124 -10.74 -29.74 -3.65
N PHE A 125 -11.10 -28.45 -3.58
CA PHE A 125 -11.18 -27.52 -4.74
C PHE A 125 -11.70 -26.16 -4.24
N ASN A 126 -10.85 -25.12 -4.28
CA ASN A 126 -11.27 -23.74 -4.02
C ASN A 126 -12.10 -23.25 -5.22
N HIS A 127 -13.42 -23.40 -5.19
CA HIS A 127 -14.29 -22.74 -6.17
C HIS A 127 -14.45 -21.27 -5.79
N ASN A 128 -13.49 -20.44 -6.22
CA ASN A 128 -13.62 -18.99 -6.17
C ASN A 128 -14.67 -18.59 -7.21
N THR A 129 -15.96 -18.56 -6.84
CA THR A 129 -17.01 -18.04 -7.72
C THR A 129 -17.05 -16.53 -7.52
N SER A 130 -16.26 -15.81 -8.33
CA SER A 130 -16.34 -14.36 -8.42
C SER A 130 -17.67 -13.98 -9.07
N ALA A 131 -18.63 -13.49 -8.29
CA ALA A 131 -19.77 -12.77 -8.85
C ALA A 131 -19.25 -11.40 -9.32
N SER A 132 -18.81 -11.37 -10.58
CA SER A 132 -18.24 -10.17 -11.18
C SER A 132 -19.35 -9.34 -11.81
N VAL A 133 -19.72 -8.23 -11.17
CA VAL A 133 -20.64 -7.25 -11.77
C VAL A 133 -19.81 -6.33 -12.65
N PHE A 134 -19.44 -6.79 -13.85
CA PHE A 134 -18.87 -5.91 -14.88
C PHE A 134 -19.97 -5.44 -15.83
N GLY A 135 -20.17 -4.13 -15.94
CA GLY A 135 -20.94 -3.53 -17.04
C GLY A 135 -22.34 -3.01 -16.72
N GLU A 136 -22.80 -3.05 -15.47
CA GLU A 136 -24.07 -2.41 -15.09
C GLU A 136 -23.81 -0.96 -14.63
N THR A 137 -24.41 0.02 -15.30
CA THR A 137 -24.45 1.40 -14.80
C THR A 137 -25.39 1.41 -13.58
N LEU A 138 -24.82 1.38 -12.37
CA LEU A 138 -25.60 1.34 -11.13
C LEU A 138 -26.25 2.71 -10.87
N SER A 139 -27.38 2.94 -11.53
CA SER A 139 -28.27 4.07 -11.27
C SER A 139 -28.90 3.94 -9.89
N LYS A 140 -28.25 4.50 -8.87
CA LYS A 140 -28.78 4.92 -7.54
C LYS A 140 -29.73 3.98 -6.78
N THR A 141 -29.88 2.71 -7.16
CA THR A 141 -30.89 1.83 -6.59
C THR A 141 -30.34 0.42 -6.44
N LYS A 142 -29.74 0.19 -5.27
CA LYS A 142 -29.73 -1.05 -4.49
C LYS A 142 -29.89 -2.36 -5.29
N THR A 143 -28.81 -3.15 -5.37
CA THR A 143 -28.89 -4.56 -5.81
C THR A 143 -28.61 -5.47 -4.62
N SER A 144 -29.62 -6.26 -4.24
CA SER A 144 -29.50 -7.31 -3.21
C SER A 144 -28.85 -8.54 -3.83
N ILE A 145 -27.69 -8.96 -3.31
CA ILE A 145 -27.04 -10.23 -3.68
C ILE A 145 -27.27 -11.22 -2.53
N SER A 146 -27.96 -12.33 -2.81
CA SER A 146 -28.23 -13.40 -1.83
C SER A 146 -27.06 -14.38 -1.80
N ILE A 147 -26.47 -14.60 -0.62
CA ILE A 147 -25.29 -15.45 -0.46
C ILE A 147 -25.41 -16.31 0.81
N ALA A 148 -25.22 -17.63 0.69
CA ALA A 148 -25.28 -18.57 1.81
C ALA A 148 -23.90 -18.82 2.45
N ASN A 149 -23.83 -18.65 3.78
CA ASN A 149 -22.82 -19.08 4.78
C ASN A 149 -21.29 -18.85 4.58
N LEU A 150 -20.75 -18.09 5.55
CA LEU A 150 -19.43 -18.03 6.20
C LEU A 150 -18.13 -17.94 5.37
N GLY A 151 -17.39 -16.84 5.56
CA GLY A 151 -16.04 -16.59 5.01
C GLY A 151 -16.02 -15.59 3.85
N GLN A 152 -16.90 -14.59 3.88
CA GLN A 152 -17.09 -13.67 2.76
C GLN A 152 -16.22 -12.43 2.92
N THR A 153 -15.45 -12.13 1.89
CA THR A 153 -14.68 -10.88 1.81
C THR A 153 -15.24 -10.00 0.73
N TRP A 154 -15.07 -8.69 0.87
CA TRP A 154 -15.39 -7.75 -0.17
C TRP A 154 -14.16 -6.89 -0.47
N TYR A 155 -14.10 -6.42 -1.70
CA TYR A 155 -13.08 -5.52 -2.18
C TYR A 155 -13.72 -4.46 -3.07
N ALA A 156 -13.27 -3.21 -2.95
CA ALA A 156 -13.61 -2.16 -3.88
C ALA A 156 -12.38 -1.31 -4.20
N CYS A 157 -12.33 -0.76 -5.41
CA CYS A 157 -11.34 0.24 -5.78
C CYS A 157 -11.89 1.24 -6.80
N GLY A 158 -11.32 2.45 -6.79
CA GLY A 158 -11.78 3.57 -7.61
C GLY A 158 -11.15 4.88 -7.16
N VAL A 159 -11.60 6.00 -7.74
CA VAL A 159 -11.15 7.34 -7.34
C VAL A 159 -12.02 7.86 -6.19
N SER A 160 -11.38 8.29 -5.11
CA SER A 160 -12.04 8.87 -3.93
C SER A 160 -12.21 10.39 -4.03
N GLU A 161 -13.18 10.92 -3.28
CA GLU A 161 -13.36 12.37 -3.06
C GLU A 161 -12.17 13.02 -2.31
#